data_AF-A0A7S1S9G7-F1
#
_entry.id   AF-A0A7S1S9G7-F1
#
_cell.length_a   1.000
_cell.length_b   1.000
_cell.length_c   1.000
_cell.angle_alpha   90.00
_cell.angle_beta   90.00
_cell.angle_gamma   90.00
#
_symmetry.space_group_name_H-M   'P 1'
#
loop_
_entity.id
_entity.type
_entity.pdbx_description
1 polymer ?
#
loop_
_entity_poly.entity_id
_entity_poly.type
_entity_poly.pdbx_seq_one_letter_code
_entity_poly.pdbx_strand_id
1 'polypeptide(L)'
;HYHDPVPQGGPTNFYTHVPGEVYYTDRESDAVEVCGWTAEELENATCGSRTLSAADVVEGLASGDHVSYLGKTLELKRMSRKCVSTNSCSLRGFVSQARLVSVSAVVGLLACCAGSLLTLGWQRWGARALRRWRGARSAGISDHLAGGQVSMSRVV
;
A
#
# COMPACT_ATOMS: atom_id res chain seq x y z
N HIS A 1 22.43 19.92 -16.95
CA HIS A 1 21.64 18.69 -17.14
C HIS A 1 21.41 18.48 -18.62
N TYR A 2 21.56 17.28 -19.21
CA TYR A 2 21.33 17.07 -20.66
C TYR A 2 19.90 16.57 -20.88
N HIS A 3 18.97 17.37 -21.38
CA HIS A 3 17.55 16.95 -21.55
C HIS A 3 16.89 16.30 -20.31
N ASP A 4 17.37 16.62 -19.11
CA ASP A 4 16.77 16.14 -17.87
C ASP A 4 15.41 16.83 -17.66
N PRO A 5 14.30 16.08 -17.53
CA PRO A 5 13.00 16.69 -17.32
C PRO A 5 12.79 17.20 -15.90
N VAL A 6 13.63 16.85 -14.93
CA VAL A 6 13.40 17.17 -13.51
C VAL A 6 13.45 18.67 -13.21
N PRO A 7 14.43 19.46 -13.70
CA PRO A 7 14.41 20.92 -13.53
C PRO A 7 13.16 21.56 -14.17
N GLN A 8 12.63 20.98 -15.24
CA GLN A 8 11.39 21.49 -15.87
C GLN A 8 10.12 21.17 -15.06
N GLY A 9 10.23 20.33 -14.02
CA GLY A 9 9.10 19.88 -13.22
C GLY A 9 8.72 20.87 -12.12
N GLY A 10 7.48 21.35 -12.12
CA GLY A 10 6.90 22.14 -11.03
C GLY A 10 6.06 23.31 -11.52
N PRO A 11 5.14 23.86 -10.70
CA PRO A 11 4.38 25.03 -11.09
C PRO A 11 5.26 26.29 -11.02
N THR A 12 5.56 26.88 -12.18
CA THR A 12 6.37 28.12 -12.33
C THR A 12 5.82 29.32 -11.56
N ASN A 13 4.54 29.30 -11.19
CA ASN A 13 3.90 30.36 -10.39
C ASN A 13 4.38 30.41 -8.93
N PHE A 14 5.02 29.34 -8.42
CA PHE A 14 5.40 29.22 -7.00
C PHE A 14 6.89 28.97 -6.79
N TYR A 15 7.58 28.48 -7.82
CA TYR A 15 8.98 28.12 -7.74
C TYR A 15 9.71 28.80 -8.88
N THR A 16 10.89 29.32 -8.56
CA THR A 16 11.81 29.84 -9.55
C THR A 16 13.16 29.16 -9.37
N HIS A 17 13.85 28.96 -10.49
CA HIS A 17 15.20 28.43 -10.51
C HIS A 17 16.19 29.40 -9.86
N VAL A 18 17.41 28.93 -9.63
CA VAL A 18 18.52 29.83 -9.28
C VAL A 18 19.05 30.53 -10.54
N PRO A 19 19.70 31.70 -10.44
CA PRO A 19 20.11 32.51 -11.59
C PRO A 19 21.17 31.94 -12.55
N GLY A 20 21.57 30.68 -12.37
CA GLY A 20 22.56 30.03 -13.21
C GLY A 20 22.34 28.52 -13.23
N GLU A 21 22.26 27.97 -14.44
CA GLU A 21 22.18 26.54 -14.68
C GLU A 21 23.40 26.09 -15.51
N VAL A 22 23.89 24.88 -15.23
CA VAL A 22 24.92 24.24 -16.04
C VAL A 22 24.23 23.22 -16.94
N TYR A 23 24.21 23.47 -18.25
CA TYR A 23 23.68 22.59 -19.28
C TYR A 23 24.82 21.75 -19.87
N TYR A 24 24.59 20.45 -20.11
CA TYR A 24 25.57 19.63 -20.82
C TYR A 24 25.20 19.65 -22.29
N THR A 25 26.16 19.88 -23.19
CA THR A 25 25.86 20.04 -24.62
C THR A 25 25.50 18.72 -25.30
N ASP A 26 26.08 17.63 -24.82
CA ASP A 26 25.78 16.27 -25.25
C ASP A 26 25.87 15.29 -24.06
N ARG A 27 25.41 14.05 -24.26
CA ARG A 27 25.32 13.02 -23.21
C ARG A 27 26.68 12.42 -22.83
N GLU A 28 27.64 12.42 -23.75
CA GLU A 28 28.87 11.62 -23.65
C GLU A 28 30.11 12.47 -23.39
N SER A 29 30.00 13.79 -23.51
CA SER A 29 31.09 14.74 -23.32
C SER A 29 31.02 15.42 -21.95
N ASP A 30 32.18 15.97 -21.60
CA ASP A 30 32.34 16.85 -20.44
C ASP A 30 32.11 18.33 -20.83
N ALA A 31 31.62 18.60 -22.04
CA ALA A 31 31.36 19.95 -22.50
C ALA A 31 30.09 20.49 -21.84
N VAL A 32 30.23 21.69 -21.26
CA VAL A 32 29.18 22.36 -20.51
C VAL A 32 28.99 23.77 -21.03
N GLU A 33 27.73 24.20 -21.02
CA GLU A 33 27.33 25.58 -21.20
C GLU A 33 26.74 26.09 -19.89
N VAL A 34 27.07 27.33 -19.52
CA VAL A 34 26.52 27.95 -18.32
C VAL A 34 25.52 29.00 -18.76
N CYS A 35 24.28 28.80 -18.33
CA CYS A 35 23.14 29.57 -18.77
C CYS A 35 22.67 30.41 -17.60
N GLY A 36 22.96 31.71 -17.68
CA GLY A 36 22.63 32.67 -16.64
C GLY A 36 21.30 33.36 -16.92
N TRP A 37 20.66 33.83 -15.86
CA TRP A 37 19.63 34.86 -15.98
C TRP A 37 20.27 36.16 -16.45
N THR A 38 19.56 36.88 -17.29
CA THR A 38 19.87 38.28 -17.59
C THR A 38 18.87 39.17 -16.85
N ALA A 39 19.11 40.49 -16.84
CA ALA A 39 18.15 41.41 -16.24
C ALA A 39 16.84 41.44 -17.06
N GLU A 40 16.91 41.09 -18.33
CA GLU A 40 15.82 41.10 -19.30
C GLU A 40 15.10 39.74 -19.40
N GLU A 41 15.80 38.63 -19.14
CA GLU A 41 15.30 37.26 -19.25
C GLU A 41 15.63 36.46 -17.97
N LEU A 42 14.71 36.51 -17.01
CA LEU A 42 14.71 35.60 -15.86
C LEU A 42 14.32 34.20 -16.35
N GLU A 43 15.00 33.17 -15.84
CA GLU A 43 14.84 31.78 -16.31
C GLU A 43 15.06 31.64 -17.81
N ASN A 44 16.21 32.13 -18.28
CA ASN A 44 16.61 32.08 -19.68
C ASN A 44 16.38 30.68 -20.28
N ALA A 45 15.29 30.56 -21.04
CA ALA A 45 14.79 29.31 -21.60
C ALA A 45 15.61 28.85 -22.82
N THR A 46 16.66 29.58 -23.21
CA THR A 46 17.46 29.21 -24.38
C THR A 46 18.29 27.96 -24.15
N CYS A 47 18.65 27.65 -22.91
CA CYS A 47 19.41 26.46 -22.56
C CYS A 47 18.53 25.36 -22.00
N GLY A 48 18.58 24.18 -22.61
CA GLY A 48 17.92 22.99 -22.07
C GLY A 48 16.40 23.01 -22.03
N SER A 49 15.76 24.15 -22.28
CA SER A 49 14.32 24.24 -22.53
C SER A 49 14.04 23.78 -23.98
N ARG A 50 14.05 22.46 -24.14
CA ARG A 50 13.17 21.87 -25.12
C ARG A 50 11.85 21.62 -24.43
N THR A 51 10.74 21.94 -25.08
CA THR A 51 9.42 21.45 -24.72
C THR A 51 9.47 19.92 -24.79
N LEU A 52 9.79 19.28 -23.66
CA LEU A 52 9.75 17.84 -23.54
C LEU A 52 8.28 17.42 -23.53
N SER A 53 7.90 16.57 -24.47
CA SER A 53 6.58 15.96 -24.46
C SER A 53 6.49 14.95 -23.31
N ALA A 54 5.26 14.57 -22.93
CA ALA A 54 5.07 13.51 -21.94
C ALA A 54 5.73 12.18 -22.38
N ALA A 55 5.80 11.91 -23.69
CA ALA A 55 6.50 10.76 -24.24
C ALA A 55 8.00 10.84 -23.94
N ASP A 56 8.63 12.00 -24.14
CA ASP A 56 10.06 12.19 -23.85
C ASP A 56 10.40 11.91 -22.37
N VAL A 57 9.51 12.30 -21.45
CA VAL A 57 9.68 12.03 -20.02
C VAL A 57 9.54 10.53 -19.68
N VAL A 58 8.53 9.87 -20.26
CA VAL A 58 8.16 8.48 -19.91
C VAL A 58 9.02 7.45 -20.67
N GLU A 59 9.48 7.77 -21.87
CA GLU A 59 10.28 6.89 -22.74
C GLU A 59 11.77 6.88 -22.42
N GLY A 60 12.17 7.52 -21.31
CA GLY A 60 13.42 7.17 -20.64
C GLY A 60 14.45 8.27 -20.51
N LEU A 61 14.16 9.53 -20.88
CA LEU A 61 15.04 10.66 -20.53
C LEU A 61 15.21 10.77 -19.01
N ALA A 62 14.13 10.58 -18.24
CA ALA A 62 14.20 10.54 -16.77
C ALA A 62 15.02 9.35 -16.23
N SER A 63 15.16 8.26 -16.98
CA SER A 63 15.92 7.07 -16.55
C SER A 63 17.36 7.04 -17.06
N GLY A 64 17.69 7.81 -18.10
CA GLY A 64 19.03 7.88 -18.69
C GLY A 64 19.74 9.18 -18.35
N ASP A 65 19.12 10.29 -18.74
CA ASP A 65 19.72 11.62 -18.69
C ASP A 65 19.70 12.25 -17.30
N HIS A 66 18.63 11.99 -16.54
CA HIS A 66 18.56 12.46 -15.15
C HIS A 66 19.60 11.80 -14.25
N VAL A 67 20.10 10.61 -14.60
CA VAL A 67 20.98 9.81 -13.74
C VAL A 67 22.42 9.79 -14.21
N SER A 68 22.76 10.41 -15.35
CA SER A 68 24.11 10.35 -15.93
C SER A 68 24.71 11.74 -16.09
N TYR A 69 25.87 11.97 -15.49
CA TYR A 69 26.56 13.26 -15.47
C TYR A 69 28.08 13.06 -15.58
N LEU A 70 28.75 13.72 -16.53
CA LEU A 70 30.22 13.68 -16.68
C LEU A 70 30.77 12.24 -16.71
N GLY A 71 30.14 11.38 -17.52
CA GLY A 71 30.48 9.96 -17.62
C GLY A 71 30.24 9.12 -16.34
N LYS A 72 29.57 9.68 -15.32
CA LYS A 72 29.25 9.00 -14.06
C LYS A 72 27.75 8.81 -13.91
N THR A 73 27.34 7.66 -13.40
CA THR A 73 25.94 7.37 -13.10
C THR A 73 25.63 7.63 -11.62
N LEU A 74 24.68 8.52 -11.34
CA LEU A 74 24.18 8.92 -10.02
C LEU A 74 22.83 8.25 -9.69
N GLU A 75 22.61 7.01 -10.14
CA GLU A 75 21.41 6.25 -9.81
C GLU A 75 21.31 5.99 -8.29
N LEU A 76 20.22 6.44 -7.67
CA LEU A 76 19.92 6.18 -6.26
C LEU A 76 20.04 4.68 -5.88
N LYS A 77 19.63 3.76 -6.75
CA LYS A 77 19.73 2.31 -6.52
C LYS A 77 21.17 1.78 -6.46
N ARG A 78 22.14 2.51 -7.03
CA ARG A 78 23.57 2.15 -7.03
C ARG A 78 24.39 2.91 -5.98
N MET A 79 23.81 3.91 -5.33
CA MET A 79 24.50 4.64 -4.27
C MET A 79 24.79 3.72 -3.07
N SER A 80 25.96 3.90 -2.45
CA SER A 80 26.28 3.18 -1.20
C SER A 80 25.22 3.51 -0.14
N ARG A 81 24.87 2.54 0.70
CA ARG A 81 23.89 2.77 1.79
C ARG A 81 24.29 3.90 2.76
N LYS A 82 25.59 4.26 2.82
CA LYS A 82 26.08 5.38 3.62
C LYS A 82 25.78 6.75 2.98
N CYS A 83 25.57 6.77 1.66
CA CYS A 83 25.35 7.98 0.86
C CYS A 83 23.89 8.15 0.42
N VAL A 84 23.07 7.10 0.51
CA VAL A 84 21.62 7.25 0.35
C VAL A 84 21.13 8.09 1.51
N SER A 85 20.78 9.35 1.25
CA SER A 85 20.13 10.17 2.27
C SER A 85 18.95 9.35 2.78
N THR A 86 18.87 9.13 4.09
CA THR A 86 17.63 8.66 4.71
C THR A 86 16.65 9.84 4.71
N ASN A 87 16.38 10.43 3.55
CA ASN A 87 15.11 11.08 3.27
C ASN A 87 14.06 9.96 3.20
N SER A 88 13.86 9.30 4.34
CA SER A 88 12.56 8.76 4.64
C SER A 88 11.67 10.00 4.76
N CYS A 89 11.15 10.46 3.63
CA CYS A 89 9.90 11.18 3.64
C CYS A 89 8.95 10.22 4.36
N SER A 90 8.75 10.44 5.67
CA SER A 90 7.58 9.89 6.33
C SER A 90 6.43 10.63 5.68
N LEU A 91 6.00 10.15 4.51
CA LEU A 91 4.70 10.52 3.98
C LEU A 91 3.72 10.00 5.02
N ARG A 92 3.43 10.82 6.02
CA ARG A 92 2.30 10.62 6.93
C ARG A 92 1.09 10.50 6.00
N GLY A 93 0.64 9.27 5.76
CA GLY A 93 -0.50 8.97 4.88
C GLY A 93 -0.21 8.06 3.68
N PHE A 94 1.04 7.79 3.28
CA PHE A 94 1.29 6.86 2.17
C PHE A 94 1.49 5.43 2.71
N VAL A 95 0.42 4.64 2.68
CA VAL A 95 0.52 3.19 2.94
C VAL A 95 0.90 2.52 1.63
N SER A 96 2.04 1.84 1.58
CA SER A 96 2.43 1.11 0.36
C SER A 96 1.36 0.06 0.02
N GLN A 97 1.08 -0.15 -1.27
CA GLN A 97 0.11 -1.16 -1.71
C GLN A 97 0.44 -2.54 -1.12
N ALA A 98 1.72 -2.90 -1.05
CA ALA A 98 2.17 -4.14 -0.42
C ALA A 98 1.75 -4.25 1.05
N ARG A 99 1.80 -3.15 1.82
CA ARG A 99 1.32 -3.11 3.22
C ARG A 99 -0.21 -3.18 3.30
N LEU A 100 -0.93 -2.54 2.37
CA LEU A 100 -2.40 -2.66 2.34
C LEU A 100 -2.82 -4.10 2.04
N VAL A 101 -2.17 -4.75 1.08
CA VAL A 101 -2.43 -6.16 0.73
C VAL A 101 -2.12 -7.07 1.91
N SER A 102 -0.98 -6.88 2.59
CA SER A 102 -0.62 -7.72 3.74
C SER A 102 -1.59 -7.52 4.92
N VAL A 103 -1.97 -6.28 5.24
CA VAL A 103 -2.94 -5.99 6.30
C VAL A 103 -4.30 -6.59 5.96
N SER A 104 -4.76 -6.42 4.72
CA SER A 104 -6.04 -6.98 4.27
C SER A 104 -6.04 -8.51 4.33
N ALA A 105 -4.95 -9.16 3.94
CA ALA A 105 -4.80 -10.61 4.02
C ALA A 105 -4.85 -11.11 5.48
N VAL A 106 -4.17 -10.43 6.40
CA VAL A 106 -4.18 -10.80 7.84
C VAL A 106 -5.58 -10.61 8.44
N VAL A 107 -6.23 -9.48 8.16
CA VAL A 107 -7.59 -9.22 8.64
C VAL A 107 -8.58 -10.25 8.08
N GLY A 108 -8.47 -10.57 6.79
CA GLY A 108 -9.27 -11.62 6.16
C GLY A 108 -9.08 -12.99 6.81
N LEU A 109 -7.84 -13.38 7.09
CA LEU A 109 -7.52 -14.64 7.77
C LEU A 109 -8.15 -14.69 9.17
N LEU A 110 -8.00 -13.61 9.95
CA LEU A 110 -8.54 -13.53 11.31
C LEU A 110 -10.08 -13.59 11.31
N ALA A 111 -10.74 -12.93 10.36
CA ALA A 111 -12.18 -13.00 10.20
C ALA A 111 -12.66 -14.42 9.87
N CYS A 112 -11.97 -15.12 8.95
CA CYS A 112 -12.26 -16.51 8.62
C CYS A 112 -12.08 -17.46 9.82
N CYS A 113 -11.01 -17.27 10.61
CA CYS A 113 -10.76 -18.04 11.82
C CYS A 113 -11.86 -17.82 12.88
N ALA A 114 -12.25 -16.55 13.11
CA ALA A 114 -13.32 -16.21 14.05
C ALA A 114 -14.68 -16.83 13.63
N GLY A 115 -15.03 -16.77 12.34
CA GLY A 115 -16.24 -17.38 11.81
C GLY A 115 -16.29 -18.91 12.01
N SER A 116 -15.16 -19.58 11.79
CA SER A 116 -15.03 -21.03 12.02
C SER A 116 -15.22 -21.41 13.49
N LEU A 117 -14.67 -20.61 14.42
CA LEU A 117 -14.84 -20.86 15.86
C LEU A 117 -16.29 -20.64 16.33
N LEU A 118 -16.97 -19.61 15.81
CA LEU A 118 -18.36 -19.33 16.14
C LEU A 118 -19.31 -20.44 15.66
N THR A 119 -19.13 -20.93 14.43
CA THR A 119 -19.95 -22.02 13.88
C THR A 119 -19.75 -23.32 14.64
N LEU A 120 -18.51 -23.68 14.98
CA LEU A 120 -18.21 -24.83 15.83
C LEU A 120 -18.80 -24.68 17.25
N GLY A 121 -18.72 -23.49 17.82
CA GLY A 121 -19.34 -23.15 19.11
C GLY A 121 -20.86 -23.35 19.08
N TRP A 122 -21.51 -22.84 18.03
CA TRP A 122 -22.95 -22.98 17.82
C TRP A 122 -23.38 -24.44 17.66
N GLN A 123 -22.67 -25.23 16.85
CA GLN A 123 -22.95 -26.65 16.68
C GLN A 123 -22.81 -27.42 18.00
N ARG A 124 -21.77 -27.14 18.79
CA ARG A 124 -21.56 -27.77 20.11
C ARG A 124 -22.66 -27.40 21.10
N TRP A 125 -23.08 -26.13 21.12
CA TRP A 125 -24.14 -25.67 21.99
C TRP A 125 -25.50 -26.25 21.59
N GLY A 126 -25.85 -26.20 20.30
CA GLY A 126 -27.07 -26.80 19.76
C GLY A 126 -27.17 -28.31 20.04
N ALA A 127 -26.08 -29.06 19.87
CA ALA A 127 -26.02 -30.48 20.22
C ALA A 127 -26.24 -30.73 21.73
N ARG A 128 -25.72 -29.87 22.60
CA ARG A 128 -25.98 -29.94 24.06
C ARG A 128 -27.43 -29.62 24.39
N ALA A 129 -28.01 -28.58 23.79
CA ALA A 129 -29.41 -28.19 23.98
C ALA A 129 -30.37 -29.31 23.53
N LEU A 130 -30.13 -29.90 22.35
CA LEU A 130 -30.91 -31.03 21.86
C LEU A 130 -30.83 -32.26 22.77
N ARG A 131 -29.65 -32.59 23.29
CA ARG A 131 -29.50 -33.69 24.26
C ARG A 131 -30.26 -33.43 25.56
N ARG A 132 -30.20 -32.21 26.10
CA ARG A 132 -30.99 -31.83 27.29
C ARG A 132 -32.49 -31.90 27.03
N TRP A 133 -32.95 -31.41 25.88
CA TRP A 133 -34.36 -31.46 25.50
C TRP A 133 -34.89 -32.89 25.32
N ARG A 134 -34.13 -33.76 24.64
CA ARG A 134 -34.47 -35.18 24.53
C ARG A 134 -34.52 -35.87 25.90
N GLY A 135 -33.56 -35.60 26.78
CA GLY A 135 -33.54 -36.14 28.15
C GLY A 135 -34.76 -35.72 28.97
N ALA A 136 -35.14 -34.43 28.92
CA ALA A 136 -36.32 -33.93 29.61
C ALA A 136 -37.63 -34.56 29.10
N ARG A 137 -37.75 -34.78 27.78
CA ARG A 137 -38.92 -35.43 27.19
C ARG A 137 -39.05 -36.91 27.58
N SER A 138 -37.93 -37.63 27.66
CA SER A 138 -37.93 -39.02 28.13
C SER A 138 -38.34 -39.13 29.60
N ALA A 139 -37.87 -38.23 30.47
CA ALA A 139 -38.24 -38.22 31.89
C ALA A 139 -39.75 -37.98 32.10
N GLY A 140 -40.35 -37.03 31.37
CA GLY A 140 -41.79 -36.74 31.51
C GLY A 140 -42.73 -37.85 31.00
N ILE A 141 -42.28 -38.72 30.08
CA ILE A 141 -43.08 -39.87 29.62
C ILE A 141 -43.09 -40.99 30.67
N SER A 142 -41.98 -41.17 31.41
CA SER A 142 -41.90 -42.18 32.47
C SER A 142 -42.84 -41.88 33.64
N ASP A 143 -43.01 -40.62 34.01
CA ASP A 143 -43.92 -40.22 35.10
C ASP A 143 -45.40 -40.46 34.75
N HIS A 144 -45.78 -40.33 33.47
CA HIS A 144 -47.15 -40.62 33.03
C HIS A 144 -47.49 -42.11 32.97
N LEU A 145 -46.50 -42.99 32.78
CA LEU A 145 -46.71 -44.44 32.80
C LEU A 145 -46.68 -45.02 34.24
N ALA A 146 -45.97 -44.38 35.17
CA ALA A 146 -45.93 -44.79 36.57
C ALA A 146 -47.21 -44.43 37.35
N GLY A 147 -47.94 -43.39 36.96
CA GLY A 147 -49.18 -42.95 37.63
C GLY A 147 -50.45 -43.75 37.28
N GLY A 148 -50.37 -44.74 36.39
CA GLY A 148 -51.51 -45.50 35.87
C GLY A 148 -51.83 -46.82 36.60
N GLN A 149 -51.23 -47.10 37.75
CA GLN A 149 -51.53 -48.31 38.52
C GLN A 149 -52.77 -48.07 39.39
N VAL A 150 -53.95 -48.15 38.76
CA VAL A 150 -55.24 -48.16 39.46
C VAL A 150 -55.30 -49.41 40.33
N SER A 151 -55.12 -49.21 41.64
CA SER A 151 -55.29 -50.25 42.66
C SER A 151 -56.75 -50.72 42.64
N MET A 152 -57.02 -51.87 42.02
CA MET A 152 -58.30 -52.57 42.19
C MET A 152 -58.32 -53.21 43.58
N SER A 153 -58.83 -52.48 44.57
CA SER A 153 -59.16 -53.05 45.87
C SER A 153 -60.31 -54.05 45.71
N ARG A 154 -60.01 -55.30 46.07
CA ARG A 154 -60.91 -56.44 46.04
C ARG A 154 -61.93 -56.30 47.18
N VAL A 155 -63.20 -56.09 46.83
CA VAL A 155 -64.33 -56.14 47.77
C VAL A 155 -64.64 -57.61 48.04
N VAL A 156 -64.66 -57.99 49.33
CA VAL A 156 -65.17 -59.26 49.85
C VAL A 156 -66.49 -58.97 50.55
#